data_AF-A0A3D5FL44-F1
#
_entry.id   AF-A0A3D5FL44-F1
#
_cell.length_a   1.000
_cell.length_b   1.000
_cell.length_c   1.000
_cell.angle_alpha   90.00
_cell.angle_beta   90.00
_cell.angle_gamma   90.00
#
_symmetry.space_group_name_H-M   'P 1'
#
loop_
_entity.id
_entity.type
_entity.pdbx_description
1 polymer ?
#
loop_
_entity_poly.entity_id
_entity_poly.type
_entity_poly.pdbx_seq_one_letter_code
_entity_poly.pdbx_strand_id
1 'polypeptide(L)'
;MWRRQTTVFIVCLGLFCMPSDTVAQGPGFQVQRDQVSVGQARVLSVLYPGLGQLAAGNRQRGTAMIVGHTAFLVAWLSSNSDFGTHEDQFELETERYLALREGGNFADADEAWRRLTDRKDDLDQAHTVRVAFGALTAALYAYNLVDVFVLGGVEPRQQRVSLAPQKIGDAPGLMLVARWR
;
A
#
# COMPACT_ATOMS: atom_id res chain seq x y z
N MET A 1 -25.09 -17.86 20.94
CA MET A 1 -23.65 -17.62 21.15
C MET A 1 -22.94 -17.78 19.82
N TRP A 2 -22.59 -16.69 19.14
CA TRP A 2 -21.51 -16.66 18.14
C TRP A 2 -21.06 -15.20 17.99
N ARG A 3 -19.84 -14.95 18.42
CA ARG A 3 -19.24 -13.63 18.59
C ARG A 3 -18.61 -13.29 17.25
N ARG A 4 -19.31 -12.53 16.39
CA ARG A 4 -18.71 -11.92 15.19
C ARG A 4 -17.66 -10.90 15.68
N GLN A 5 -16.42 -11.34 15.81
CA GLN A 5 -15.27 -10.46 15.95
C GLN A 5 -15.00 -9.85 14.58
N THR A 6 -15.65 -8.73 14.29
CA THR A 6 -15.25 -7.86 13.21
C THR A 6 -13.92 -7.22 13.62
N THR A 7 -12.82 -7.80 13.19
CA THR A 7 -11.48 -7.25 13.39
C THR A 7 -11.36 -5.98 12.54
N VAL A 8 -11.77 -4.85 13.09
CA VAL A 8 -11.47 -3.54 12.53
C VAL A 8 -9.97 -3.33 12.74
N PHE A 9 -9.18 -3.56 11.68
CA PHE A 9 -7.82 -3.03 11.63
C PHE A 9 -7.92 -1.51 11.53
N ILE A 10 -8.04 -0.87 12.68
CA ILE A 10 -7.64 0.53 12.82
C ILE A 10 -6.13 0.52 12.62
N VAL A 11 -5.69 0.76 11.39
CA VAL A 11 -4.32 1.21 11.15
C VAL A 11 -4.24 2.59 11.76
N CYS A 12 -3.95 2.62 13.07
CA CYS A 12 -3.45 3.81 13.73
C CYS A 12 -2.19 4.20 12.97
N LEU A 13 -2.36 5.18 12.08
CA LEU A 13 -1.29 5.93 11.45
C LEU A 13 -0.58 6.71 12.56
N GLY A 14 0.21 5.99 13.35
CA GLY A 14 1.14 6.52 14.30
C GLY A 14 2.24 7.23 13.54
N LEU A 15 1.95 8.50 13.20
CA LEU A 15 2.92 9.57 13.04
C LEU A 15 3.83 9.59 14.28
N PHE A 16 4.83 8.71 14.32
CA PHE A 16 6.02 8.96 15.11
C PHE A 16 7.00 9.72 14.23
N CYS A 17 6.95 11.04 14.37
CA CYS A 17 8.05 11.95 14.10
C CYS A 17 9.32 11.37 14.76
N MET A 18 10.18 10.71 13.99
CA MET A 18 11.56 10.47 14.43
C MET A 18 12.45 11.58 13.88
N PRO A 19 13.02 12.45 14.74
CA PRO A 19 14.10 13.34 14.32
C PRO A 19 15.29 12.43 13.99
N SER A 20 15.69 12.39 12.72
CA SER A 20 16.82 11.59 12.27
C SER A 20 18.09 12.45 12.23
N ASP A 21 18.43 13.08 13.36
CA ASP A 21 19.74 13.71 13.53
C ASP A 21 20.71 12.64 14.05
N THR A 22 21.39 11.97 13.12
CA THR A 22 22.57 11.17 13.44
C THR A 22 23.78 11.76 12.72
N VAL A 23 24.48 12.64 13.43
CA VAL A 23 25.79 13.18 13.04
C VAL A 23 26.87 12.23 13.56
N ALA A 24 27.51 11.50 12.66
CA ALA A 24 28.77 10.82 12.94
C ALA A 24 29.94 11.75 12.54
N GLN A 25 30.83 11.98 13.50
CA GLN A 25 32.00 12.86 13.46
C GLN A 25 33.21 12.15 12.83
N GLY A 26 34.04 12.86 12.04
CA GLY A 26 35.38 12.38 11.63
C GLY A 26 35.82 12.82 10.22
N PRO A 27 37.13 13.00 9.96
CA PRO A 27 37.65 14.00 9.03
C PRO A 27 37.50 13.58 7.56
N GLY A 28 36.92 14.48 6.75
CA GLY A 28 36.96 14.39 5.29
C GLY A 28 36.16 13.25 4.66
N PHE A 29 34.95 12.96 5.13
CA PHE A 29 34.09 11.95 4.49
C PHE A 29 32.88 12.62 3.83
N GLN A 30 32.95 12.83 2.51
CA GLN A 30 31.71 12.88 1.73
C GLN A 30 31.09 11.49 1.87
N VAL A 31 30.05 11.34 2.70
CA VAL A 31 29.18 10.17 2.62
C VAL A 31 28.48 10.31 1.28
N GLN A 32 29.14 9.84 0.22
CA GLN A 32 28.50 9.46 -1.02
C GLN A 32 27.59 8.33 -0.59
N ARG A 33 26.36 8.66 -0.17
CA ARG A 33 25.31 7.66 -0.14
C ARG A 33 25.30 7.14 -1.57
N ASP A 34 25.67 5.88 -1.77
CA ASP A 34 25.56 5.22 -3.06
C ASP A 34 24.09 5.31 -3.48
N GLN A 35 23.77 6.40 -4.17
CA GLN A 35 22.45 6.66 -4.66
C GLN A 35 22.32 5.83 -5.92
N VAL A 36 21.41 4.88 -5.85
CA VAL A 36 21.06 4.01 -6.97
C VAL A 36 20.77 4.87 -8.20
N SER A 37 21.28 4.47 -9.37
CA SER A 37 21.03 5.21 -10.60
C SER A 37 19.53 5.36 -10.87
N VAL A 38 19.12 6.47 -11.49
CA VAL A 38 17.71 6.72 -11.84
C VAL A 38 17.11 5.56 -12.65
N GLY A 39 17.90 4.96 -13.54
CA GLY A 39 17.47 3.79 -14.31
C GLY A 39 17.16 2.58 -13.43
N GLN A 40 18.04 2.25 -12.49
CA GLN A 40 17.81 1.15 -11.56
C GLN A 40 16.65 1.44 -10.59
N ALA A 41 16.49 2.69 -10.15
CA ALA A 41 15.33 3.11 -9.36
C ALA A 41 14.02 2.93 -10.15
N ARG A 42 13.99 3.26 -11.44
CA ARG A 42 12.81 3.01 -12.30
C ARG A 42 12.46 1.53 -12.39
N VAL A 43 13.45 0.66 -12.58
CA VAL A 43 13.24 -0.80 -12.61
C VAL A 43 12.66 -1.29 -11.28
N LEU A 44 13.19 -0.82 -10.15
CA LEU A 44 12.66 -1.17 -8.83
C LEU A 44 11.20 -0.74 -8.65
N SER A 45 10.82 0.45 -9.13
CA SER A 45 9.43 0.90 -9.08
C SER A 45 8.49 0.11 -9.99
N VAL A 46 9.00 -0.49 -11.08
CA VAL A 46 8.21 -1.44 -11.89
C VAL A 46 8.02 -2.76 -11.14
N LEU A 47 9.02 -3.23 -10.40
CA LEU A 47 8.90 -4.47 -9.63
C LEU A 47 7.88 -4.33 -8.49
N TYR A 48 7.92 -3.21 -7.78
CA TYR A 48 6.97 -2.96 -6.70
C TYR A 48 6.81 -1.45 -6.41
N PRO A 49 5.58 -0.96 -6.19
CA PRO A 49 5.35 0.44 -5.91
C PRO A 49 6.13 0.95 -4.71
N GLY A 50 6.83 2.08 -4.89
CA GLY A 50 7.60 2.74 -3.84
C GLY A 50 9.06 2.29 -3.67
N LEU A 51 9.49 1.17 -4.26
CA LEU A 51 10.87 0.70 -4.10
C LEU A 51 11.88 1.64 -4.76
N GLY A 52 11.59 2.14 -5.97
CA GLY A 52 12.48 3.09 -6.65
C GLY A 52 12.59 4.41 -5.90
N GLN A 53 11.49 4.91 -5.36
CA GLN A 53 11.46 6.13 -4.55
C GLN A 53 12.25 5.94 -3.25
N LEU A 54 12.15 4.78 -2.60
CA LEU A 54 13.00 4.44 -1.45
C LEU A 54 14.48 4.40 -1.81
N ALA A 55 14.84 3.73 -2.90
CA ALA A 55 16.22 3.60 -3.38
C ALA A 55 16.83 4.96 -3.78
N ALA A 56 16.02 5.86 -4.34
CA ALA A 56 16.40 7.23 -4.68
C ALA A 56 16.49 8.18 -3.46
N GLY A 57 16.15 7.71 -2.25
CA GLY A 57 16.22 8.49 -1.02
C GLY A 57 14.93 9.23 -0.65
N ASN A 58 13.86 9.11 -1.43
CA ASN A 58 12.53 9.66 -1.17
C ASN A 58 11.75 8.78 -0.18
N ARG A 59 12.28 8.66 1.05
CA ARG A 59 11.80 7.73 2.10
C ARG A 59 10.30 7.81 2.35
N GLN A 60 9.75 9.01 2.59
CA GLN A 60 8.34 9.16 2.92
C GLN A 60 7.42 8.70 1.77
N ARG A 61 7.71 9.09 0.52
CA ARG A 61 6.91 8.71 -0.65
C ARG A 61 7.01 7.19 -0.90
N GLY A 62 8.23 6.65 -0.88
CA GLY A 62 8.45 5.23 -1.09
C GLY A 62 7.78 4.36 -0.02
N THR A 63 7.92 4.71 1.25
CA THR A 63 7.24 4.00 2.35
C THR A 63 5.72 4.09 2.22
N ALA A 64 5.17 5.28 1.94
CA ALA A 64 3.72 5.45 1.80
C ALA A 64 3.15 4.60 0.65
N MET A 65 3.84 4.55 -0.49
CA MET A 65 3.44 3.70 -1.62
C MET A 65 3.51 2.21 -1.29
N ILE A 66 4.59 1.75 -0.66
CA ILE A 66 4.73 0.34 -0.27
C ILE A 66 3.62 -0.04 0.70
N VAL A 67 3.44 0.73 1.79
CA VAL A 67 2.44 0.42 2.80
C VAL A 67 1.03 0.45 2.21
N GLY A 68 0.70 1.48 1.42
CA GLY A 68 -0.60 1.60 0.78
C GLY A 68 -0.88 0.46 -0.21
N HIS A 69 0.10 0.12 -1.06
CA HIS A 69 -0.06 -0.94 -2.05
C HIS A 69 -0.17 -2.30 -1.38
N THR A 70 0.66 -2.59 -0.38
CA THR A 70 0.56 -3.83 0.40
C THR A 70 -0.80 -3.94 1.08
N ALA A 71 -1.30 -2.86 1.68
CA ALA A 71 -2.60 -2.86 2.35
C ALA A 71 -3.75 -3.16 1.37
N PHE A 72 -3.79 -2.49 0.21
CA PHE A 72 -4.80 -2.76 -0.81
C PHE A 72 -4.67 -4.15 -1.41
N LEU A 73 -3.44 -4.62 -1.67
CA LEU A 73 -3.20 -5.96 -2.20
C LEU A 73 -3.66 -7.04 -1.22
N VAL A 74 -3.37 -6.91 0.06
CA VAL A 74 -3.82 -7.85 1.10
C VAL A 74 -5.36 -7.83 1.21
N ALA A 75 -5.98 -6.64 1.19
CA ALA A 75 -7.44 -6.53 1.22
C ALA A 75 -8.09 -7.14 -0.04
N TRP A 76 -7.46 -6.98 -1.21
CA TRP A 76 -7.91 -7.62 -2.45
C TRP A 76 -7.80 -9.14 -2.39
N LEU A 77 -6.66 -9.68 -1.91
CA LEU A 77 -6.47 -11.12 -1.77
C LEU A 77 -7.47 -11.74 -0.77
N SER A 78 -7.72 -11.08 0.35
CA SER A 78 -8.73 -11.52 1.33
C SER A 78 -10.12 -11.51 0.72
N SER A 79 -10.54 -10.40 0.11
CA SER A 79 -11.87 -10.30 -0.51
C SER A 79 -12.06 -11.23 -1.71
N ASN A 80 -10.98 -11.55 -2.44
CA ASN A 80 -11.03 -12.56 -3.50
C ASN A 80 -11.25 -13.98 -2.92
N SER A 81 -10.64 -14.31 -1.79
CA SER A 81 -10.89 -15.57 -1.10
C SER A 81 -12.31 -15.65 -0.54
N ASP A 82 -12.79 -14.55 0.06
CA ASP A 82 -14.15 -14.47 0.61
C ASP A 82 -15.20 -14.62 -0.51
N PHE A 83 -14.98 -13.95 -1.65
CA PHE A 83 -15.84 -14.08 -2.83
C PHE A 83 -15.98 -15.54 -3.28
N GLY A 84 -14.87 -16.29 -3.39
CA GLY A 84 -14.94 -17.72 -3.77
C GLY A 84 -15.75 -18.55 -2.79
N THR A 85 -15.66 -18.26 -1.48
CA THR A 85 -16.47 -18.96 -0.47
C THR A 85 -17.97 -18.65 -0.61
N HIS A 86 -18.31 -17.40 -0.94
CA HIS A 86 -19.70 -17.01 -1.18
C HIS A 86 -20.24 -17.59 -2.50
N GLU A 87 -19.40 -17.71 -3.52
CA GLU A 87 -19.73 -18.32 -4.82
C GLU A 87 -20.08 -19.80 -4.63
N ASP A 88 -19.25 -20.56 -3.93
CA ASP A 88 -19.50 -21.97 -3.60
C ASP A 88 -20.81 -22.16 -2.81
N GLN A 89 -21.08 -21.29 -1.83
CA GLN A 89 -22.31 -21.34 -1.03
C GLN A 89 -23.56 -21.03 -1.86
N PHE A 90 -23.45 -20.08 -2.79
CA PHE A 90 -24.54 -19.72 -3.69
C PHE A 90 -24.84 -20.86 -4.67
N GLU A 91 -23.82 -21.52 -5.21
CA GLU A 91 -23.98 -22.68 -6.10
C GLU A 91 -24.66 -23.84 -5.36
N LEU A 92 -24.20 -24.19 -4.16
CA LEU A 92 -24.81 -25.24 -3.34
C LEU A 92 -26.29 -24.98 -3.00
N GLU A 93 -26.65 -23.74 -2.65
CA GLU A 93 -28.06 -23.40 -2.37
C GLU A 93 -28.91 -23.33 -3.66
N THR A 94 -28.29 -23.00 -4.80
CA THR A 94 -28.96 -23.05 -6.12
C THR A 94 -29.35 -24.48 -6.46
N GLU A 95 -28.42 -25.44 -6.30
CA GLU A 95 -28.68 -26.87 -6.53
C GLU A 95 -29.81 -27.38 -5.61
N ARG A 96 -29.77 -27.01 -4.33
CA ARG A 96 -30.81 -27.39 -3.36
C ARG A 96 -32.18 -26.84 -3.74
N TYR A 97 -32.26 -25.57 -4.12
CA TYR A 97 -33.51 -24.95 -4.56
C TYR A 97 -34.09 -25.66 -5.79
N LEU A 98 -33.26 -25.94 -6.80
CA LEU A 98 -33.69 -26.64 -8.01
C LEU A 98 -34.23 -28.03 -7.69
N ALA A 99 -33.52 -28.79 -6.84
CA ALA A 99 -33.96 -30.12 -6.41
C ALA A 99 -35.31 -30.09 -5.67
N LEU A 100 -35.53 -29.12 -4.78
CA LEU A 100 -36.81 -28.97 -4.05
C LEU A 100 -37.96 -28.57 -4.96
N ARG A 101 -37.69 -27.65 -5.90
CA ARG A 101 -38.66 -27.19 -6.89
C ARG A 101 -39.08 -28.31 -7.84
N GLU A 102 -38.12 -29.08 -8.36
CA GLU A 102 -38.38 -30.21 -9.25
C GLU A 102 -39.05 -31.38 -8.53
N GLY A 103 -38.72 -31.60 -7.25
CA GLY A 103 -39.36 -32.58 -6.38
C GLY A 103 -40.79 -32.23 -5.95
N GLY A 104 -41.31 -31.05 -6.32
CA GLY A 104 -42.68 -30.61 -6.01
C GLY A 104 -42.90 -30.18 -4.56
N ASN A 105 -41.85 -29.96 -3.78
CA ASN A 105 -41.94 -29.48 -2.41
C ASN A 105 -41.88 -27.95 -2.37
N PHE A 106 -43.01 -27.32 -2.68
CA PHE A 106 -43.10 -25.87 -2.88
C PHE A 106 -42.89 -25.04 -1.60
N ALA A 107 -43.31 -25.53 -0.43
CA ALA A 107 -43.13 -24.81 0.83
C ALA A 107 -41.64 -24.70 1.20
N ASP A 108 -40.90 -25.81 1.09
CA ASP A 108 -39.46 -25.82 1.37
C ASP A 108 -38.68 -25.10 0.25
N ALA A 109 -39.18 -25.13 -0.99
CA ALA A 109 -38.60 -24.38 -2.10
C ALA A 109 -38.71 -22.85 -1.92
N ASP A 110 -39.81 -22.35 -1.36
CA ASP A 110 -39.97 -20.91 -1.06
C ASP A 110 -38.98 -20.47 0.04
N GLU A 111 -38.77 -21.30 1.07
CA GLU A 111 -37.76 -21.01 2.09
C GLU A 111 -36.33 -21.06 1.52
N ALA A 112 -36.05 -22.04 0.66
CA ALA A 112 -34.78 -22.13 -0.06
C ALA A 112 -34.57 -20.92 -0.99
N TRP A 113 -35.62 -20.42 -1.64
CA TRP A 113 -35.55 -19.23 -2.49
C TRP A 113 -35.18 -17.97 -1.70
N ARG A 114 -35.73 -17.81 -0.50
CA ARG A 114 -35.36 -16.69 0.39
C ARG A 114 -33.89 -16.76 0.79
N ARG A 115 -33.42 -17.95 1.22
CA ARG A 115 -31.99 -18.16 1.51
C ARG A 115 -31.10 -17.90 0.30
N LEU A 116 -31.51 -18.36 -0.88
CA LEU A 116 -30.77 -18.16 -2.13
C LEU A 116 -30.63 -16.66 -2.46
N THR A 117 -31.69 -15.89 -2.23
CA THR A 117 -31.68 -14.42 -2.40
C THR A 117 -30.70 -13.77 -1.43
N ASP A 118 -30.73 -14.14 -0.15
CA ASP A 118 -29.76 -13.64 0.84
C ASP A 118 -28.30 -13.99 0.44
N ARG A 119 -28.07 -15.19 -0.09
CA ARG A 119 -26.75 -15.61 -0.58
C ARG A 119 -26.30 -14.83 -1.82
N LYS A 120 -27.23 -14.48 -2.70
CA LYS A 120 -26.94 -13.63 -3.85
C LYS A 120 -26.47 -12.25 -3.40
N ASP A 121 -27.16 -11.66 -2.43
CA ASP A 121 -26.81 -10.33 -1.91
C ASP A 121 -25.43 -10.35 -1.25
N ASP A 122 -25.13 -11.39 -0.46
CA ASP A 122 -23.78 -11.60 0.11
C ASP A 122 -22.70 -11.73 -0.98
N LEU A 123 -22.99 -12.47 -2.06
CA LEU A 123 -22.06 -12.67 -3.19
C LEU A 123 -21.83 -11.37 -3.96
N ASP A 124 -22.89 -10.60 -4.24
CA ASP A 124 -22.82 -9.31 -4.93
C ASP A 124 -22.02 -8.28 -4.10
N GLN A 125 -22.18 -8.31 -2.77
CA GLN A 125 -21.37 -7.51 -1.85
C GLN A 125 -19.88 -7.93 -1.90
N ALA A 126 -19.59 -9.23 -1.80
CA ALA A 126 -18.23 -9.74 -1.87
C ALA A 126 -17.56 -9.38 -3.21
N HIS A 127 -18.30 -9.48 -4.31
CA HIS A 127 -17.84 -9.08 -5.64
C HIS A 127 -17.46 -7.59 -5.67
N THR A 128 -18.34 -6.73 -5.13
CA THR A 128 -18.12 -5.28 -5.09
C THR A 128 -16.85 -4.93 -4.31
N VAL A 129 -16.66 -5.53 -3.13
CA VAL A 129 -15.46 -5.32 -2.30
C VAL A 129 -14.20 -5.79 -3.02
N ARG A 130 -14.24 -6.96 -3.65
CA ARG A 130 -13.14 -7.50 -4.45
C ARG A 130 -12.75 -6.56 -5.58
N VAL A 131 -13.71 -6.10 -6.36
CA VAL A 131 -13.45 -5.19 -7.48
C VAL A 131 -12.89 -3.86 -6.97
N ALA A 132 -13.42 -3.32 -5.87
CA ALA A 132 -12.95 -2.06 -5.30
C ALA A 132 -11.48 -2.14 -4.88
N PHE A 133 -11.07 -3.14 -4.10
CA PHE A 133 -9.66 -3.28 -3.67
C PHE A 133 -8.72 -3.66 -4.82
N GLY A 134 -9.19 -4.46 -5.77
CA GLY A 134 -8.43 -4.73 -7.00
C GLY A 134 -8.17 -3.46 -7.80
N ALA A 135 -9.19 -2.62 -7.98
CA ALA A 135 -9.07 -1.33 -8.66
C ALA A 135 -8.15 -0.37 -7.91
N LEU A 136 -8.24 -0.28 -6.58
CA LEU A 136 -7.35 0.57 -5.77
C LEU A 136 -5.88 0.12 -5.86
N THR A 137 -5.64 -1.19 -5.84
CA THR A 137 -4.30 -1.77 -6.00
C THR A 137 -3.71 -1.40 -7.37
N ALA A 138 -4.48 -1.63 -8.44
CA ALA A 138 -4.09 -1.28 -9.80
C ALA A 138 -3.88 0.24 -9.99
N ALA A 139 -4.76 1.07 -9.42
CA ALA A 139 -4.67 2.52 -9.50
C ALA A 139 -3.42 3.04 -8.79
N LEU A 140 -3.08 2.53 -7.60
CA LEU A 140 -1.88 2.94 -6.88
C LEU A 140 -0.60 2.47 -7.59
N TYR A 141 -0.62 1.27 -8.17
CA TYR A 141 0.48 0.78 -9.00
C TYR A 141 0.70 1.68 -10.22
N ALA A 142 -0.38 2.01 -10.95
CA ALA A 142 -0.33 2.91 -12.10
C ALA A 142 0.15 4.31 -11.69
N TYR A 143 -0.33 4.86 -10.57
CA TYR A 143 0.14 6.13 -10.03
C TYR A 143 1.64 6.10 -9.74
N ASN A 144 2.15 5.01 -9.16
CA ASN A 144 3.60 4.85 -8.93
C ASN A 144 4.40 4.88 -10.24
N LEU A 145 3.91 4.26 -11.32
CA LEU A 145 4.59 4.34 -12.62
C LEU A 145 4.59 5.78 -13.16
N VAL A 146 3.45 6.47 -13.10
CA VAL A 146 3.34 7.87 -13.52
C VAL A 146 4.28 8.76 -12.69
N ASP A 147 4.33 8.57 -11.38
CA ASP A 147 5.22 9.30 -10.48
C ASP A 147 6.69 9.15 -10.90
N VAL A 148 7.10 7.92 -11.22
CA VAL A 148 8.50 7.56 -11.51
C VAL A 148 8.94 7.96 -12.92
N PHE A 149 8.07 7.79 -13.92
CA PHE A 149 8.41 8.02 -15.33
C PHE A 149 8.07 9.44 -15.81
N VAL A 150 7.09 10.10 -15.19
CA VAL A 150 6.58 11.40 -15.64
C VAL A 150 6.85 12.50 -14.61
N LEU A 151 6.62 12.24 -13.32
CA LEU A 151 6.67 13.29 -12.28
C LEU A 151 8.02 13.41 -11.56
N GLY A 152 9.05 12.67 -12.00
CA GLY A 152 10.38 12.75 -11.39
C GLY A 152 10.45 12.16 -9.97
N GLY A 153 9.58 11.23 -9.62
CA GLY A 153 9.47 10.67 -8.26
C GLY A 153 10.74 9.97 -7.73
N VAL A 154 11.67 9.62 -8.63
CA VAL A 154 12.97 9.00 -8.33
C VAL A 154 14.15 9.96 -8.53
N GLU A 155 13.90 11.23 -8.80
CA GLU A 155 14.97 12.21 -8.94
C GLU A 155 15.57 12.51 -7.56
N PRO A 156 16.91 12.60 -7.46
CA PRO A 156 17.57 12.94 -6.20
C PRO A 156 17.09 14.29 -5.71
N ARG A 157 16.63 14.34 -4.46
CA ARG A 157 16.37 15.61 -3.79
C ARG A 157 17.70 16.35 -3.71
N GLN A 158 17.84 17.45 -4.47
CA GLN A 158 19.02 18.32 -4.42
C GLN A 158 19.09 19.04 -3.06
N GLN A 159 19.38 18.32 -1.98
CA GLN A 159 19.84 18.93 -0.74
C GLN A 159 21.28 19.39 -0.96
N ARG A 160 21.44 20.58 -1.56
CA ARG A 160 22.73 21.28 -1.62
C ARG A 160 23.07 21.75 -0.21
N VAL A 161 23.70 20.89 0.58
CA VAL A 161 24.35 21.30 1.81
C VAL A 161 25.61 22.07 1.43
N SER A 162 25.53 23.40 1.42
CA SER A 162 26.69 24.25 1.21
C SER A 162 27.36 24.49 2.57
N LEU A 163 28.49 23.81 2.81
CA LEU A 163 29.35 24.10 3.95
C LEU A 163 30.25 25.29 3.59
N ALA A 164 29.94 26.47 4.12
CA ALA A 164 30.79 27.65 3.97
C ALA A 164 31.67 27.80 5.23
N PRO A 165 33.00 27.87 5.11
CA PRO A 165 33.87 28.15 6.25
C PRO A 165 33.57 29.56 6.77
N GLN A 166 33.17 29.67 8.04
CA GLN A 166 32.97 30.97 8.71
C GLN A 166 34.04 31.14 9.79
N LYS A 167 34.80 32.25 9.72
CA LYS A 167 35.81 32.60 10.73
C LYS A 167 35.13 33.01 12.04
N ILE A 168 35.57 32.45 13.16
CA ILE A 168 35.17 32.88 14.51
C ILE A 168 36.18 33.93 15.01
N GLY A 169 35.89 35.21 14.80
CA GLY A 169 36.70 36.32 15.34
C GLY A 169 38.21 36.18 15.09
N ASP A 170 39.02 36.57 16.08
CA ASP A 170 40.50 36.52 16.04
C ASP A 170 41.09 35.18 16.55
N ALA A 171 40.27 34.18 16.87
CA ALA A 171 40.74 32.88 17.32
C ALA A 171 40.95 31.93 16.13
N PRO A 172 41.99 31.08 16.13
CA PRO A 172 42.21 30.07 15.08
C PRO A 172 41.17 28.95 15.21
N GLY A 173 39.98 29.16 14.65
CA GLY A 173 38.90 28.18 14.60
C GLY A 173 38.03 28.38 13.36
N LEU A 174 37.86 27.30 12.59
CA LEU A 174 36.90 27.24 11.48
C LEU A 174 35.60 26.62 12.00
N MET A 175 34.50 27.38 11.96
CA MET A 175 33.16 26.82 12.19
C MET A 175 32.57 26.39 10.85
N LEU A 176 32.11 25.14 10.77
CA LEU A 176 31.30 24.66 9.65
C LEU A 176 29.85 24.99 9.97
N VAL A 177 29.30 25.99 9.29
CA VAL A 177 27.88 26.32 9.36
C VAL A 177 27.15 25.56 8.26
N ALA A 178 26.34 24.58 8.63
CA ALA A 178 25.40 23.97 7.70
C ALA A 178 24.29 24.99 7.40
N ARG A 179 24.24 25.49 6.16
CA ARG A 179 23.10 26.28 5.67
C ARG A 179 22.14 25.37 4.93
N TRP A 180 20.90 25.37 5.41
CA TRP A 180 19.77 24.78 4.71
C TRP A 180 19.18 25.84 3.78
N ARG A 181 19.04 25.54 2.49
CA ARG A 181 18.29 26.35 1.52
C ARG A 181 17.14 25.52 0.97
#